data_AF-A5GUF1-F1
#
_entry.id   AF-A5GUF1-F1
#
_cell.length_a   1.000
_cell.length_b   1.000
_cell.length_c   1.000
_cell.angle_alpha   90.00
_cell.angle_beta   90.00
_cell.angle_gamma   90.00
#
_symmetry.space_group_name_H-M   'P 1'
#
loop_
_entity.id
_entity.type
_entity.pdbx_description
1 polymer ?
#
loop_
_entity_poly.entity_id
_entity_poly.type
_entity_poly.pdbx_seq_one_letter_code
_entity_poly.pdbx_strand_id
1 'polypeptide(L)'
;MPLEEGLRQSDSIVCASVMALRFALLGAAAALLLPAAAMAQSGSYILGPGSDVGKETRIEESNCVTAADGSVTCDTKIVNPPGQTRARPQFEPFSN
;
A
#
# COMPACT_ATOMS: atom_id res chain seq x y z
N MET A 1 55.94 25.32 20.78
CA MET A 1 54.93 24.56 21.54
C MET A 1 53.86 24.09 20.54
N PRO A 2 53.95 22.88 19.97
CA PRO A 2 52.91 22.40 19.03
C PRO A 2 52.33 20.99 19.33
N LEU A 3 52.76 20.31 20.40
CA LEU A 3 52.40 18.91 20.64
C LEU A 3 51.04 18.71 21.36
N GLU A 4 50.56 19.70 22.09
CA GLU A 4 49.29 19.65 22.86
C GLU A 4 48.03 19.87 22.00
N GLU A 5 48.19 20.42 20.78
CA GLU A 5 47.07 20.66 19.87
C GLU A 5 46.60 19.35 19.20
N GLY A 6 47.52 18.39 19.00
CA GLY A 6 47.26 17.14 18.28
C GLY A 6 46.40 16.12 19.04
N LEU A 7 46.59 15.99 20.37
CA LEU A 7 45.79 15.07 21.20
C LEU A 7 44.34 15.55 21.36
N ARG A 8 44.14 16.87 21.50
CA ARG A 8 42.78 17.44 21.59
C ARG A 8 42.02 17.35 20.26
N GLN A 9 42.76 17.37 19.15
CA GLN A 9 42.23 17.11 17.80
C GLN A 9 41.81 15.64 17.63
N SER A 10 42.58 14.67 18.14
CA SER A 10 42.25 13.24 18.01
C SER A 10 41.01 12.84 18.82
N ASP A 11 40.85 13.34 20.04
CA ASP A 11 39.69 13.04 20.88
C ASP A 11 38.39 13.61 20.29
N SER A 12 38.49 14.79 19.67
CA SER A 12 37.37 15.43 18.98
C SER A 12 36.93 14.66 17.73
N ILE A 13 37.88 14.10 16.98
CA ILE A 13 37.60 13.28 15.79
C ILE A 13 36.97 11.94 16.17
N VAL A 14 37.45 11.29 17.23
CA VAL A 14 36.89 10.03 17.75
C VAL A 14 35.47 10.24 18.26
N CYS A 15 35.21 11.31 19.03
CA CYS A 15 33.85 11.65 19.46
C CYS A 15 32.91 11.95 18.28
N ALA A 16 33.36 12.73 17.30
CA ALA A 16 32.55 13.06 16.13
C ALA A 16 32.21 11.82 15.28
N SER A 17 33.17 10.90 15.11
CA SER A 17 32.97 9.67 14.33
C SER A 17 32.08 8.65 15.05
N VAL A 18 32.20 8.51 16.38
CA VAL A 18 31.28 7.69 17.19
C VAL A 18 29.87 8.27 17.12
N MET A 19 29.71 9.59 17.22
CA MET A 19 28.41 10.25 17.15
C MET A 19 27.76 10.07 15.77
N ALA A 20 28.52 10.23 14.69
CA ALA A 20 28.06 10.00 13.32
C ALA A 20 27.61 8.54 13.10
N LEU A 21 28.35 7.55 13.63
CA LEU A 21 27.97 6.15 13.52
C LEU A 21 26.67 5.85 14.27
N ARG A 22 26.45 6.46 15.45
CA ARG A 22 25.19 6.31 16.20
C ARG A 22 24.02 6.91 15.45
N PHE A 23 24.17 8.10 14.87
CA PHE A 23 23.12 8.71 14.05
C PHE A 23 22.82 7.89 12.79
N ALA A 24 23.84 7.31 12.15
CA ALA A 24 23.65 6.42 11.00
C ALA A 24 22.88 5.15 11.39
N LEU A 25 23.20 4.53 12.53
CA LEU A 25 22.50 3.34 13.04
C LEU A 25 21.05 3.64 13.42
N LEU A 26 20.78 4.78 14.06
CA LEU A 26 19.41 5.21 14.37
C LEU A 26 18.61 5.50 13.08
N GLY A 27 19.23 6.15 12.09
CA GLY A 27 18.59 6.41 10.80
C GLY A 27 18.22 5.13 10.05
N ALA A 28 19.10 4.12 10.06
CA ALA A 28 18.84 2.82 9.43
C ALA A 28 17.72 2.04 10.14
N ALA A 29 17.66 2.09 11.48
CA ALA A 29 16.58 1.45 12.24
C ALA A 29 15.22 2.11 11.99
N ALA A 30 15.17 3.44 11.86
CA ALA A 30 13.95 4.16 11.51
C ALA A 30 13.45 3.79 10.10
N ALA A 31 14.35 3.50 9.16
CA ALA A 31 14.00 3.09 7.80
C ALA A 31 13.21 1.76 7.75
N LEU A 32 13.44 0.86 8.70
CA LEU A 32 12.73 -0.43 8.81
C LEU A 32 11.33 -0.31 9.41
N LEU A 33 11.02 0.83 10.05
CA LEU A 33 9.72 1.12 10.64
C LEU A 33 8.81 1.91 9.68
N LEU A 34 9.28 2.28 8.48
CA LEU A 34 8.38 2.86 7.50
C LEU A 34 7.33 1.79 7.14
N PRO A 35 6.04 2.09 7.28
CA PRO A 35 5.00 1.20 6.81
C PRO A 35 5.26 0.96 5.32
N ALA A 36 5.49 -0.31 4.95
CA ALA A 36 5.46 -0.72 3.56
C ALA A 36 4.16 -0.15 2.99
N ALA A 37 4.25 0.69 1.96
CA ALA A 37 3.10 1.31 1.36
C ALA A 37 2.05 0.21 1.12
N ALA A 38 0.96 0.26 1.88
CA ALA A 38 -0.15 -0.65 1.69
C ALA A 38 -0.69 -0.34 0.30
N MET A 39 -0.22 -1.08 -0.70
CA MET A 39 -0.76 -1.02 -2.03
C MET A 39 -2.22 -1.40 -1.88
N ALA A 40 -3.12 -0.42 -1.95
CA ALA A 40 -4.55 -0.70 -1.98
C ALA A 40 -4.78 -1.60 -3.20
N GLN A 41 -5.03 -2.88 -2.94
CA GLN A 41 -5.26 -3.86 -3.99
C GLN A 41 -6.49 -3.40 -4.78
N SER A 42 -6.27 -2.91 -6.00
CA SER A 42 -7.37 -2.52 -6.87
C SER A 42 -7.95 -3.77 -7.51
N GLY A 43 -9.17 -4.13 -7.12
CA GLY A 43 -9.95 -5.15 -7.81
C GLY A 43 -10.56 -4.58 -9.09
N SER A 44 -10.46 -5.33 -10.19
CA SER A 44 -11.24 -5.06 -11.41
C SER A 44 -12.04 -6.30 -11.77
N TYR A 45 -13.31 -6.11 -12.09
CA TYR A 45 -14.26 -7.20 -12.31
C TYR A 45 -14.72 -7.19 -13.77
N ILE A 46 -14.46 -8.29 -14.49
CA ILE A 46 -14.94 -8.45 -15.86
C ILE A 46 -16.38 -8.92 -15.81
N LEU A 47 -17.31 -8.00 -16.09
CA LEU A 47 -18.74 -8.28 -16.17
C LEU A 47 -19.12 -8.49 -17.64
N GLY A 48 -19.70 -9.65 -17.96
CA GLY A 48 -19.98 -10.05 -19.34
C GLY A 48 -21.41 -9.72 -19.83
N PRO A 49 -21.68 -9.81 -21.14
CA PRO A 49 -23.02 -9.66 -21.69
C PRO A 49 -24.03 -10.63 -21.05
N GLY A 50 -25.22 -10.14 -20.70
CA GLY A 50 -26.24 -10.92 -19.98
C GLY A 50 -26.13 -10.88 -18.45
N SER A 51 -25.13 -10.18 -17.90
CA SER A 51 -25.06 -9.90 -16.47
C SER A 51 -26.13 -8.89 -16.06
N ASP A 52 -26.78 -9.11 -14.92
CA ASP A 52 -27.74 -8.19 -14.31
C ASP A 52 -27.02 -7.02 -13.62
N VAL A 53 -26.26 -6.26 -14.39
CA VAL A 53 -25.39 -5.20 -13.88
C VAL A 53 -25.73 -3.90 -14.61
N GLY A 54 -26.02 -2.85 -13.86
CA GLY A 54 -26.35 -1.52 -14.36
C GLY A 54 -25.39 -0.48 -13.80
N LYS A 55 -25.62 0.79 -14.16
CA LYS A 55 -24.74 1.91 -13.78
C LYS A 55 -24.51 2.02 -12.26
N GLU A 56 -25.52 1.68 -11.46
CA GLU A 56 -25.46 1.80 -10.00
C GLU A 56 -25.18 0.47 -9.28
N THR A 57 -24.87 -0.59 -10.03
CA THR A 57 -24.49 -1.88 -9.44
C THR A 57 -23.17 -1.74 -8.69
N ARG A 58 -23.12 -2.33 -7.49
CA ARG A 58 -21.91 -2.37 -6.65
C ARG A 58 -21.50 -3.81 -6.40
N ILE A 59 -20.22 -4.02 -6.16
CA ILE A 59 -19.70 -5.29 -5.66
C ILE A 59 -19.40 -5.10 -4.18
N GLU A 60 -20.00 -5.96 -3.36
CA GLU A 60 -19.70 -6.05 -1.93
C GLU A 60 -18.79 -7.26 -1.70
N GLU A 61 -17.70 -7.02 -1.00
CA GLU A 61 -16.76 -8.05 -0.57
C GLU A 61 -17.15 -8.54 0.83
N SER A 62 -17.10 -9.84 1.03
CA SER A 62 -17.43 -10.49 2.30
C SER A 62 -16.49 -11.67 2.56
N ASN A 63 -16.47 -12.16 3.80
CA ASN A 63 -15.70 -13.34 4.20
C ASN A 63 -14.21 -13.30 3.78
N CYS A 64 -13.57 -12.14 3.91
CA CYS A 64 -12.16 -12.00 3.57
C CYS A 64 -11.26 -12.83 4.51
N VAL A 65 -10.42 -13.69 3.95
CA VAL A 65 -9.46 -14.54 4.68
C VAL A 65 -8.04 -14.21 4.22
N THR A 66 -7.15 -14.00 5.18
CA THR A 66 -5.71 -13.83 4.93
C THR A 66 -5.01 -15.19 5.00
N ALA A 67 -4.33 -15.57 3.93
CA ALA A 67 -3.52 -16.78 3.87
C ALA A 67 -2.14 -16.58 4.51
N ALA A 68 -1.40 -17.68 4.73
CA ALA A 68 -0.09 -17.65 5.38
C ALA A 68 0.99 -16.89 4.59
N ASP A 69 0.79 -16.71 3.28
CA ASP A 69 1.64 -15.93 2.38
C ASP A 69 1.29 -14.42 2.38
N GLY A 70 0.32 -13.99 3.20
CA GLY A 70 -0.12 -12.61 3.32
C GLY A 70 -1.14 -12.19 2.25
N SER A 71 -1.55 -13.08 1.34
CA SER A 71 -2.60 -12.78 0.37
C SER A 71 -3.99 -12.74 1.04
N VAL A 72 -4.88 -11.90 0.54
CA VAL A 72 -6.27 -11.77 1.03
C VAL A 72 -7.23 -12.24 -0.06
N THR A 73 -8.10 -13.17 0.29
CA THR A 73 -9.16 -13.70 -0.60
C THR A 73 -10.52 -13.37 0.00
N CYS A 74 -11.42 -12.77 -0.78
CA CYS A 74 -12.77 -12.40 -0.36
C CYS A 74 -13.82 -13.03 -1.28
N ASP A 75 -14.99 -13.36 -0.73
CA ASP A 75 -16.19 -13.63 -1.52
C ASP A 75 -16.74 -12.32 -2.06
N THR A 76 -17.34 -12.36 -3.26
CA THR A 76 -17.93 -11.17 -3.88
C THR A 76 -19.40 -11.37 -4.20
N LYS A 77 -20.21 -10.34 -3.96
CA LYS A 77 -21.63 -10.33 -4.26
C LYS A 77 -21.98 -9.09 -5.07
N ILE A 78 -22.77 -9.30 -6.13
CA ILE A 78 -23.36 -8.22 -6.92
C ILE A 78 -24.59 -7.68 -6.18
N VAL A 79 -24.60 -6.37 -5.91
CA VAL A 79 -25.71 -5.66 -5.29
C VAL A 79 -26.25 -4.62 -6.26
N ASN A 80 -27.50 -4.82 -6.65
CA ASN A 80 -28.25 -3.89 -7.49
C ASN A 80 -29.11 -2.96 -6.62
N PRO A 81 -29.36 -1.71 -7.07
CA PRO A 81 -30.30 -0.84 -6.39
C PRO A 81 -31.70 -1.46 -6.33
N PRO A 82 -32.51 -1.14 -5.30
CA PRO A 82 -33.86 -1.67 -5.17
C PRO A 82 -34.72 -1.21 -6.35
N GLY A 83 -35.29 -2.16 -7.09
CA GLY A 83 -36.15 -1.89 -8.24
C GLY A 83 -36.80 -3.17 -8.75
N GLN A 84 -37.95 -3.03 -9.42
CA GLN A 84 -38.63 -4.16 -10.08
C GLN A 84 -38.06 -4.45 -11.47
N THR A 85 -37.23 -3.55 -12.00
CA THR A 85 -36.54 -3.67 -13.28
C THR A 85 -35.18 -4.31 -13.09
N ARG A 86 -34.92 -5.37 -13.86
CA ARG A 86 -33.62 -6.02 -13.97
C ARG A 86 -32.56 -5.00 -14.42
N ALA A 87 -31.43 -4.94 -13.73
CA ALA A 87 -30.31 -4.08 -14.11
C ALA A 87 -29.75 -4.53 -15.48
N ARG A 88 -29.46 -3.58 -16.38
CA ARG A 88 -29.00 -3.86 -17.74
C ARG A 88 -27.61 -3.27 -17.97
N PRO A 89 -26.69 -3.99 -18.63
CA PRO A 89 -25.37 -3.46 -18.97
C PRO A 89 -25.52 -2.18 -19.78
N GLN A 90 -24.76 -1.14 -19.40
CA GLN A 90 -24.60 0.05 -20.22
C GLN A 90 -23.77 -0.33 -21.43
N PHE A 91 -24.41 -0.43 -22.59
CA PHE A 91 -23.77 -0.72 -23.86
C PHE A 91 -24.00 0.47 -24.79
N GLU A 92 -23.01 1.35 -24.87
CA GLU A 92 -22.90 2.31 -25.96
C GLU A 92 -22.02 1.68 -27.07
N PRO A 93 -22.60 1.19 -28.19
CA PRO A 93 -21.81 0.83 -29.34
C PRO A 93 -21.13 2.10 -29.88
N PHE A 94 -19.85 1.96 -30.24
CA PHE A 94 -18.94 3.03 -30.64
C PHE A 94 -19.59 4.16 -31.45
N SER A 95 -19.32 5.40 -31.07
CA SER A 95 -19.62 6.58 -31.90
C SER A 95 -18.58 6.65 -33.02
N ASN A 96 -19.02 6.57 -34.27
CA ASN A 96 -18.20 6.86 -35.45
C ASN A 96 -18.00 8.37 -35.63
#